data_AF-A0A3M2SA54-F1
#
_entry.id   AF-A0A3M2SA54-F1
#
_cell.length_a   1.000
_cell.length_b   1.000
_cell.length_c   1.000
_cell.angle_alpha   90.00
_cell.angle_beta   90.00
_cell.angle_gamma   90.00
#
_symmetry.space_group_name_H-M   'P 1'
#
loop_
_entity.id
_entity.type
_entity.pdbx_description
1 polymer ?
#
loop_
_entity_poly.entity_id
_entity_poly.type
_entity_poly.pdbx_seq_one_letter_code
_entity_poly.pdbx_strand_id
1 'polypeptide(L)'
;MSQHALSDQQVDNELRKMTAFIKQEAMEKAREIEIKANEEFEIEKSKLVRQETDAIDVQYEKKFKQATMSQQITRSTVSNKTRLRVLGARQELLDSIFEDAQKKLAEGAKDKGKYQKVLKGLVLEGLYALNEPELQVRARKKDYDVVKKAIDEASKEFKKQLGKDVTVKLQEDQPLADGIAGGVVIISGDGKIDIDNTFEARLRLLEDSAAPAVREALFGKNPNRKFFD
;
A
#
# COMPACT_ATOMS: atom_id res chain seq x y z
N MET A 1 -101.48 -3.11 -69.09
CA MET A 1 -101.64 -2.11 -68.00
C MET A 1 -101.41 -2.86 -66.70
N SER A 2 -100.35 -2.66 -65.92
CA SER A 2 -99.65 -1.42 -65.60
C SER A 2 -98.13 -1.71 -65.50
N GLN A 3 -97.41 -1.29 -66.53
CA GLN A 3 -96.31 -0.32 -66.47
C GLN A 3 -95.05 -0.82 -65.74
N HIS A 4 -94.26 -1.64 -66.44
CA HIS A 4 -92.82 -1.51 -66.28
C HIS A 4 -92.44 -0.10 -66.76
N ALA A 5 -92.02 0.77 -65.84
CA ALA A 5 -91.67 2.16 -66.11
C ALA A 5 -90.42 2.30 -67.00
N LEU A 6 -89.72 1.19 -67.25
CA LEU A 6 -88.48 1.07 -68.01
C LEU A 6 -88.54 -0.19 -68.87
N SER A 7 -87.88 -0.20 -70.04
CA SER A 7 -87.73 -1.40 -70.87
C SER A 7 -86.77 -2.41 -70.23
N ASP A 8 -86.86 -3.71 -70.56
CA ASP A 8 -85.97 -4.74 -69.99
C ASP A 8 -84.48 -4.45 -70.24
N GLN A 9 -84.13 -3.81 -71.36
CA GLN A 9 -82.77 -3.31 -71.62
C GLN A 9 -82.36 -2.18 -70.68
N GLN A 10 -83.28 -1.30 -70.31
CA GLN A 10 -83.01 -0.24 -69.32
C GLN A 10 -82.84 -0.83 -67.91
N VAL A 11 -83.61 -1.87 -67.56
CA VAL A 11 -83.45 -2.59 -66.29
C VAL A 11 -82.11 -3.32 -66.22
N ASP A 12 -81.69 -4.03 -67.27
CA ASP A 12 -80.37 -4.71 -67.30
C ASP A 12 -79.21 -3.70 -67.20
N ASN A 13 -79.31 -2.56 -67.89
CA ASN A 13 -78.31 -1.50 -67.80
C ASN A 13 -78.23 -0.88 -66.39
N GLU A 14 -79.36 -0.71 -65.71
CA GLU A 14 -79.37 -0.17 -64.34
C GLU A 14 -78.84 -1.20 -63.33
N LEU A 15 -79.14 -2.49 -63.48
CA LEU A 15 -78.55 -3.57 -62.69
C LEU A 15 -77.02 -3.66 -62.90
N ARG A 16 -76.53 -3.45 -64.13
CA ARG A 16 -75.08 -3.37 -64.40
C ARG A 16 -74.43 -2.16 -63.74
N LYS A 17 -75.10 -1.00 -63.70
CA LYS A 17 -74.61 0.16 -62.95
C LYS A 17 -74.59 -0.11 -61.44
N MET A 18 -75.65 -0.70 -60.89
CA MET A 18 -75.71 -1.04 -59.46
C MET A 18 -74.63 -2.05 -59.07
N THR A 19 -74.40 -3.09 -59.88
CA THR A 19 -73.31 -4.05 -59.64
C THR A 19 -71.92 -3.43 -59.79
N ALA A 20 -71.72 -2.54 -60.76
CA ALA A 20 -70.47 -1.78 -60.91
C ALA A 20 -70.22 -0.85 -59.70
N PHE A 21 -71.26 -0.19 -59.21
CA PHE A 21 -71.21 0.65 -58.01
C PHE A 21 -70.82 -0.17 -56.77
N ILE A 22 -71.52 -1.29 -56.52
CA ILE A 22 -71.20 -2.20 -55.39
C ILE A 22 -69.75 -2.69 -55.49
N LYS A 23 -69.28 -3.03 -56.70
CA LYS A 23 -67.89 -3.48 -56.91
C LYS A 23 -66.89 -2.36 -56.66
N GLN A 24 -67.19 -1.12 -57.08
CA GLN A 24 -66.33 0.03 -56.83
C GLN A 24 -66.27 0.36 -55.33
N GLU A 25 -67.40 0.39 -54.65
CA GLU A 25 -67.48 0.62 -53.21
C GLU A 25 -66.70 -0.45 -52.42
N ALA A 26 -66.83 -1.72 -52.81
CA ALA A 26 -66.05 -2.80 -52.23
C ALA A 26 -64.53 -2.64 -52.47
N MET A 27 -64.12 -2.19 -53.67
CA MET A 27 -62.71 -1.95 -53.99
C MET A 27 -62.15 -0.74 -53.22
N GLU A 28 -62.90 0.34 -53.07
CA GLU A 28 -62.50 1.51 -52.28
C GLU A 28 -62.37 1.14 -50.80
N LYS A 29 -63.33 0.37 -50.26
CA LYS A 29 -63.26 -0.11 -48.88
C LYS A 29 -62.10 -1.08 -48.65
N ALA A 30 -61.79 -1.95 -49.61
CA ALA A 30 -60.62 -2.83 -49.54
C ALA A 30 -59.31 -2.01 -49.52
N ARG A 31 -59.19 -0.99 -50.38
CA ARG A 31 -58.03 -0.08 -50.39
C ARG A 31 -57.90 0.71 -49.10
N GLU A 32 -59.01 1.19 -48.54
CA GLU A 32 -58.99 1.90 -47.26
C GLU A 32 -58.48 0.99 -46.12
N ILE A 33 -58.93 -0.26 -46.09
CA ILE A 33 -58.45 -1.26 -45.12
C ILE A 33 -56.95 -1.52 -45.32
N GLU A 34 -56.49 -1.67 -46.57
CA GLU A 34 -55.07 -1.91 -46.87
C GLU A 34 -54.19 -0.73 -46.46
N ILE A 35 -54.60 0.51 -46.73
CA ILE A 35 -53.89 1.72 -46.32
C ILE A 35 -53.81 1.77 -44.78
N LYS A 36 -54.94 1.59 -44.08
CA LYS A 36 -54.97 1.58 -42.62
C LYS A 36 -54.11 0.47 -42.02
N ALA A 37 -54.14 -0.73 -42.59
CA ALA A 37 -53.32 -1.85 -42.13
C ALA A 37 -51.82 -1.55 -42.28
N ASN A 38 -51.41 -0.90 -43.39
CA ASN A 38 -50.01 -0.51 -43.59
C ASN A 38 -49.58 0.61 -42.63
N GLU A 39 -50.45 1.59 -42.37
CA GLU A 39 -50.21 2.65 -41.39
C GLU A 39 -50.06 2.07 -39.98
N GLU A 40 -50.98 1.20 -39.56
CA GLU A 40 -50.92 0.52 -38.26
C GLU A 40 -49.68 -0.36 -38.15
N PHE A 41 -49.33 -1.10 -39.20
CA PHE A 41 -48.12 -1.93 -39.23
C PHE A 41 -46.85 -1.12 -38.98
N GLU A 42 -46.65 0.00 -39.69
CA GLU A 42 -45.46 0.83 -39.49
C GLU A 42 -45.44 1.51 -38.12
N ILE A 43 -46.60 1.89 -37.57
CA ILE A 43 -46.71 2.42 -36.20
C ILE A 43 -46.33 1.35 -35.17
N GLU A 44 -46.89 0.15 -35.26
CA GLU A 44 -46.61 -0.93 -34.31
C GLU A 44 -45.17 -1.40 -34.39
N LYS A 45 -44.63 -1.59 -35.60
CA LYS A 45 -43.23 -1.93 -35.83
C LYS A 45 -42.31 -0.88 -35.24
N SER A 46 -42.56 0.40 -35.51
CA SER A 46 -41.75 1.50 -34.96
C SER A 46 -41.81 1.54 -33.43
N LYS A 47 -42.99 1.29 -32.85
CA LYS A 47 -43.18 1.20 -31.40
C LYS A 47 -42.39 0.04 -30.79
N LEU A 48 -42.47 -1.16 -31.37
CA LEU A 48 -41.74 -2.33 -30.89
C LEU A 48 -40.23 -2.13 -30.98
N VAL A 49 -39.73 -1.64 -32.12
CA VAL A 49 -38.30 -1.37 -32.32
C VAL A 49 -37.81 -0.35 -31.30
N ARG A 50 -38.55 0.73 -31.07
CA ARG A 50 -38.18 1.76 -30.09
C ARG A 50 -38.15 1.21 -28.67
N GLN A 51 -39.17 0.44 -28.27
CA GLN A 51 -39.22 -0.17 -26.94
C GLN A 51 -38.03 -1.10 -26.66
N GLU A 52 -37.68 -1.95 -27.63
CA GLU A 52 -36.53 -2.85 -27.49
C GLU A 52 -35.20 -2.10 -27.54
N THR A 53 -35.09 -1.07 -28.38
CA THR A 53 -33.89 -0.21 -28.44
C THR A 53 -33.66 0.50 -27.10
N ASP A 54 -34.71 1.09 -26.53
CA ASP A 54 -34.65 1.74 -25.22
C ASP A 54 -34.23 0.73 -24.13
N ALA A 55 -34.72 -0.50 -24.18
CA ALA A 55 -34.33 -1.56 -23.25
C ALA A 55 -32.85 -1.97 -23.39
N ILE A 56 -32.37 -2.08 -24.65
CA ILE A 56 -30.96 -2.37 -24.95
C ILE A 56 -30.06 -1.24 -24.46
N ASP A 57 -30.44 0.01 -24.68
CA ASP A 57 -29.67 1.19 -24.26
C ASP A 57 -29.51 1.25 -22.74
N VAL A 58 -30.59 0.99 -21.99
CA VAL A 58 -30.54 0.93 -20.51
C VAL A 58 -29.61 -0.18 -20.02
N GLN A 59 -29.67 -1.37 -20.65
CA GLN A 59 -28.77 -2.47 -20.29
C GLN A 59 -27.32 -2.16 -20.64
N TYR A 60 -27.08 -1.54 -21.81
CA TYR A 60 -25.76 -1.14 -22.26
C TYR A 60 -25.17 -0.09 -21.32
N GLU A 61 -25.94 0.94 -20.94
CA GLU A 61 -25.48 1.98 -20.02
C GLU A 61 -25.06 1.39 -18.67
N LYS A 62 -25.83 0.44 -18.13
CA LYS A 62 -25.48 -0.27 -16.90
C LYS A 62 -24.17 -1.05 -17.04
N LYS A 63 -24.01 -1.82 -18.11
CA LYS A 63 -22.77 -2.59 -18.39
C LYS A 63 -21.58 -1.67 -18.59
N PHE A 64 -21.76 -0.57 -19.32
CA PHE A 64 -20.74 0.42 -19.60
C PHE A 64 -20.25 1.11 -18.31
N LYS A 65 -21.18 1.54 -17.44
CA LYS A 65 -20.84 2.11 -16.13
C LYS A 65 -20.07 1.12 -15.26
N GLN A 66 -20.50 -0.15 -15.22
CA GLN A 66 -19.80 -1.20 -14.47
C GLN A 66 -18.39 -1.47 -15.01
N ALA A 67 -18.22 -1.59 -16.33
CA ALA A 67 -16.93 -1.79 -16.96
C ALA A 67 -15.98 -0.61 -16.70
N THR A 68 -16.48 0.62 -16.83
CA THR A 68 -15.70 1.84 -16.55
C THR A 68 -15.24 1.89 -15.09
N MET A 69 -16.13 1.60 -14.15
CA MET A 69 -15.81 1.54 -12.73
C MET A 69 -14.76 0.45 -12.44
N SER A 70 -14.93 -0.75 -13.02
CA SER A 70 -13.98 -1.86 -12.88
C SER A 70 -12.59 -1.49 -13.41
N GLN A 71 -12.52 -0.79 -14.55
CA GLN A 71 -11.26 -0.30 -15.11
C GLN A 71 -10.60 0.73 -14.19
N GLN A 72 -11.36 1.67 -13.62
CA GLN A 72 -10.85 2.66 -12.67
C GLN A 72 -10.31 2.00 -11.40
N ILE A 73 -11.04 1.04 -10.83
CA ILE A 73 -10.60 0.26 -9.68
C ILE A 73 -9.29 -0.47 -10.01
N THR A 74 -9.25 -1.18 -11.13
CA THR A 74 -8.06 -1.93 -11.56
C THR A 74 -6.85 -1.02 -11.71
N ARG A 75 -7.01 0.14 -12.36
CA ARG A 75 -5.94 1.13 -12.50
C ARG A 75 -5.45 1.62 -11.13
N SER A 76 -6.36 1.92 -10.21
CA SER A 76 -6.03 2.33 -8.84
C SER A 76 -5.27 1.23 -8.08
N THR A 77 -5.75 0.00 -8.15
CA THR A 77 -5.11 -1.16 -7.50
C THR A 77 -3.70 -1.40 -8.03
N VAL A 78 -3.50 -1.35 -9.35
CA VAL A 78 -2.18 -1.52 -9.97
C VAL A 78 -1.23 -0.39 -9.57
N SER A 79 -1.70 0.85 -9.58
CA SER A 79 -0.92 2.02 -9.14
C SER A 79 -0.48 1.87 -7.68
N ASN A 80 -1.41 1.53 -6.77
CA ASN A 80 -1.08 1.34 -5.36
C ASN A 80 -0.15 0.14 -5.13
N LYS A 81 -0.34 -0.97 -5.85
CA LYS A 81 0.55 -2.14 -5.78
C LYS A 81 1.97 -1.78 -6.22
N THR A 82 2.10 -0.97 -7.28
CA THR A 82 3.39 -0.48 -7.77
C THR A 82 4.04 0.44 -6.74
N ARG A 83 3.27 1.36 -6.16
CA ARG A 83 3.74 2.25 -5.08
C ARG A 83 4.26 1.47 -3.89
N LEU A 84 3.52 0.47 -3.41
CA LEU A 84 3.93 -0.39 -2.30
C LEU A 84 5.19 -1.19 -2.62
N ARG A 85 5.33 -1.69 -3.85
CA ARG A 85 6.56 -2.38 -4.30
C ARG A 85 7.77 -1.46 -4.27
N VAL A 86 7.64 -0.21 -4.73
CA VAL A 86 8.74 0.77 -4.67
C VAL A 86 9.10 1.10 -3.22
N LEU A 87 8.11 1.27 -2.34
CA LEU A 87 8.36 1.52 -0.91
C LEU A 87 9.05 0.33 -0.25
N GLY A 88 8.61 -0.90 -0.55
CA GLY A 88 9.25 -2.13 -0.06
C GLY A 88 10.71 -2.22 -0.50
N ALA A 89 10.99 -2.06 -1.79
CA ALA A 89 12.37 -2.10 -2.31
C ALA A 89 13.27 -1.01 -1.70
N ARG A 90 12.72 0.19 -1.41
CA ARG A 90 13.47 1.24 -0.70
C ARG A 90 13.79 0.86 0.74
N GLN A 91 12.85 0.21 1.43
CA GLN A 91 13.09 -0.24 2.81
C GLN A 91 14.10 -1.40 2.83
N GLU A 92 13.98 -2.38 1.94
CA GLU A 92 14.95 -3.47 1.79
C GLU A 92 16.38 -2.95 1.54
N LEU A 93 16.53 -1.89 0.73
CA LEU A 93 17.83 -1.25 0.53
C LEU A 93 18.37 -0.63 1.82
N LEU A 94 17.53 0.07 2.59
CA LEU A 94 17.94 0.65 3.88
C LEU A 94 18.35 -0.44 4.87
N ASP A 95 17.52 -1.48 5.01
CA ASP A 95 17.77 -2.62 5.89
C ASP A 95 19.12 -3.27 5.53
N SER A 96 19.39 -3.47 4.24
CA SER A 96 20.68 -4.03 3.77
C SER A 96 21.89 -3.16 4.13
N ILE A 97 21.74 -1.83 4.13
CA ILE A 97 22.82 -0.90 4.49
C ILE A 97 23.13 -1.00 5.98
N PHE A 98 22.11 -1.10 6.84
CA PHE A 98 22.29 -1.26 8.28
C PHE A 98 22.84 -2.64 8.63
N GLU A 99 22.41 -3.71 7.94
CA GLU A 99 23.02 -5.03 8.06
C GLU A 99 24.51 -5.01 7.69
N ASP A 100 24.86 -4.34 6.59
CA ASP A 100 26.26 -4.22 6.17
C ASP A 100 27.09 -3.33 7.13
N ALA A 101 26.47 -2.31 7.73
CA ALA A 101 27.10 -1.53 8.80
C ALA A 101 27.36 -2.41 10.04
N GLN A 102 26.41 -3.26 10.43
CA GLN A 102 26.58 -4.21 11.54
C GLN A 102 27.73 -5.19 11.26
N LYS A 103 27.83 -5.74 10.04
CA LYS A 103 28.95 -6.60 9.65
C LYS A 103 30.30 -5.87 9.75
N LYS A 104 30.37 -4.61 9.32
CA LYS A 104 31.59 -3.79 9.43
C LYS A 104 31.97 -3.47 10.89
N LEU A 105 30.99 -3.27 11.78
CA LEU A 105 31.25 -3.10 13.22
C LEU A 105 31.94 -4.34 13.81
N ALA A 106 31.52 -5.54 13.41
CA ALA A 106 32.17 -6.78 13.83
C ALA A 106 33.64 -6.89 13.33
N GLU A 107 33.96 -6.31 12.18
CA GLU A 107 35.34 -6.24 11.69
C GLU A 107 36.21 -5.29 12.53
N GLY A 108 35.65 -4.15 12.95
CA GLY A 108 36.31 -3.20 13.84
C GLY A 108 36.68 -3.81 15.20
N ALA A 109 35.88 -4.77 15.69
CA ALA A 109 36.16 -5.50 16.93
C ALA A 109 37.37 -6.45 16.83
N LYS A 110 37.87 -6.76 15.62
CA LYS A 110 39.06 -7.61 15.43
C LYS A 110 40.36 -6.91 15.86
N ASP A 111 40.42 -5.59 15.74
CA ASP A 111 41.56 -4.79 16.21
C ASP A 111 41.45 -4.58 17.72
N LYS A 112 42.14 -5.45 18.49
CA LYS A 112 42.10 -5.45 19.96
C LYS A 112 42.45 -4.09 20.58
N GLY A 113 43.37 -3.33 19.97
CA GLY A 113 43.81 -2.04 20.50
C GLY A 113 42.74 -0.96 20.36
N LYS A 114 42.09 -0.88 19.19
CA LYS A 114 40.95 0.02 18.97
C LYS A 114 39.73 -0.43 19.77
N TYR A 115 39.45 -1.73 19.79
CA TYR A 115 38.31 -2.29 20.49
C TYR A 115 38.38 -2.05 22.01
N GLN A 116 39.56 -2.19 22.63
CA GLN A 116 39.74 -1.85 24.05
C GLN A 116 39.40 -0.38 24.35
N LYS A 117 39.85 0.56 23.50
CA LYS A 117 39.53 2.00 23.68
C LYS A 117 38.03 2.27 23.54
N VAL A 118 37.37 1.61 22.60
CA VAL A 118 35.92 1.73 22.41
C VAL A 118 35.18 1.16 23.62
N LEU A 119 35.51 -0.06 24.04
CA LEU A 119 34.92 -0.70 25.23
C LEU A 119 35.10 0.14 26.49
N LYS A 120 36.28 0.75 26.68
CA LYS A 120 36.51 1.69 27.78
C LYS A 120 35.51 2.84 27.75
N GLY A 121 35.28 3.47 26.60
CA GLY A 121 34.30 4.53 26.43
C GLY A 121 32.87 4.06 26.71
N LEU A 122 32.50 2.88 26.20
CA LEU A 122 31.17 2.28 26.41
C LEU A 122 30.90 1.98 27.89
N VAL A 123 31.90 1.44 28.60
CA VAL A 123 31.81 1.20 30.03
C VAL A 123 31.67 2.53 30.76
N LEU A 124 32.55 3.50 30.49
CA LEU A 124 32.56 4.81 31.14
C LEU A 124 31.24 5.57 30.98
N GLU A 125 30.63 5.54 29.78
CA GLU A 125 29.33 6.15 29.52
C GLU A 125 28.21 5.56 30.39
N GLY A 126 28.17 4.23 30.52
CA GLY A 126 27.19 3.60 31.40
C GLY A 126 27.49 3.81 32.89
N LEU A 127 28.77 3.94 33.30
CA LEU A 127 29.13 4.36 34.66
C LEU A 127 28.57 5.75 34.96
N TYR A 128 28.71 6.71 34.04
CA TYR A 128 28.16 8.06 34.20
C TYR A 128 26.63 8.07 34.21
N ALA A 129 25.99 7.24 33.41
CA ALA A 129 24.54 7.17 33.34
C ALA A 129 23.90 6.57 34.60
N LEU A 130 24.51 5.52 35.19
CA LEU A 130 24.00 4.90 36.42
C LEU A 130 24.44 5.63 37.70
N ASN A 131 25.68 6.12 37.76
CA ASN A 131 26.26 6.86 38.90
C ASN A 131 26.04 6.16 40.26
N GLU A 132 26.18 4.83 40.28
CA GLU A 132 26.04 3.98 41.46
C GLU A 132 27.39 3.46 41.98
N PRO A 133 27.50 3.11 43.27
CA PRO A 133 28.75 2.64 43.87
C PRO A 133 29.12 1.21 43.48
N GLU A 134 28.14 0.34 43.21
CA GLU A 134 28.36 -1.03 42.75
C GLU A 134 27.64 -1.26 41.43
N LEU A 135 28.37 -1.75 40.42
CA LEU A 135 27.86 -2.04 39.09
C LEU A 135 28.35 -3.40 38.61
N GLN A 136 27.56 -4.04 37.76
CA GLN A 136 27.89 -5.30 37.12
C GLN A 136 28.00 -5.09 35.61
N VAL A 137 28.96 -5.73 34.96
CA VAL A 137 29.12 -5.67 33.49
C VAL A 137 28.98 -7.06 32.91
N ARG A 138 28.11 -7.21 31.93
CA ARG A 138 28.01 -8.40 31.07
C ARG A 138 28.69 -8.11 29.75
N ALA A 139 29.49 -9.08 29.32
CA ALA A 139 30.16 -9.05 28.04
C ALA A 139 30.12 -10.44 27.41
N ARG A 140 30.56 -10.53 26.15
CA ARG A 140 30.77 -11.81 25.47
C ARG A 140 31.99 -12.52 26.06
N LYS A 141 31.95 -13.86 26.13
CA LYS A 141 33.06 -14.68 26.66
C LYS A 141 34.42 -14.39 26.03
N LYS A 142 34.45 -14.12 24.71
CA LYS A 142 35.67 -13.83 23.95
C LYS A 142 36.33 -12.50 24.34
N ASP A 143 35.57 -11.59 24.94
CA ASP A 143 35.97 -10.22 25.19
C ASP A 143 36.34 -9.97 26.66
N TYR A 144 36.21 -10.97 27.54
CA TYR A 144 36.46 -10.83 28.99
C TYR A 144 37.82 -10.25 29.32
N ASP A 145 38.89 -10.69 28.66
CA ASP A 145 40.24 -10.16 28.91
C ASP A 145 40.37 -8.68 28.56
N VAL A 146 39.70 -8.24 27.49
CA VAL A 146 39.72 -6.84 27.02
C VAL A 146 38.81 -5.99 27.89
N VAL A 147 37.65 -6.51 28.28
CA VAL A 147 36.68 -5.83 29.13
C VAL A 147 37.21 -5.63 30.54
N LYS A 148 37.93 -6.61 31.12
CA LYS A 148 38.60 -6.44 32.44
C LYS A 148 39.56 -5.24 32.43
N LYS A 149 40.39 -5.13 31.39
CA LYS A 149 41.29 -3.98 31.22
C LYS A 149 40.54 -2.67 31.00
N ALA A 150 39.47 -2.70 30.19
CA ALA A 150 38.64 -1.53 29.93
C ALA A 150 37.93 -1.04 31.20
N ILE A 151 37.46 -1.95 32.06
CA ILE A 151 36.86 -1.64 33.36
C ILE A 151 37.89 -0.95 34.27
N ASP A 152 39.11 -1.50 34.39
CA ASP A 152 40.16 -0.90 35.23
C ASP A 152 40.51 0.53 34.78
N GLU A 153 40.59 0.76 33.47
CA GLU A 153 40.84 2.08 32.91
C GLU A 153 39.65 3.04 33.08
N ALA A 154 38.42 2.55 32.89
CA ALA A 154 37.20 3.34 33.05
C ALA A 154 36.96 3.75 34.50
N SER A 155 37.16 2.84 35.47
CA SER A 155 37.01 3.13 36.90
C SER A 155 38.00 4.20 37.40
N LYS A 156 39.25 4.18 36.91
CA LYS A 156 40.24 5.22 37.20
C LYS A 156 39.82 6.58 36.67
N GLU A 157 39.26 6.62 35.46
CA GLU A 157 38.80 7.86 34.84
C GLU A 157 37.54 8.41 35.51
N PHE A 158 36.59 7.53 35.85
CA PHE A 158 35.40 7.88 36.62
C PHE A 158 35.77 8.49 37.98
N LYS A 159 36.69 7.86 38.73
CA LYS A 159 37.19 8.38 40.01
C LYS A 159 37.84 9.75 39.84
N LYS A 160 38.61 9.95 38.77
CA LYS A 160 39.27 11.24 38.48
C LYS A 160 38.26 12.36 38.20
N GLN A 161 37.17 12.06 37.49
CA GLN A 161 36.18 13.06 37.06
C GLN A 161 35.12 13.37 38.13
N LEU A 162 34.65 12.35 38.86
CA LEU A 162 33.55 12.47 39.83
C LEU A 162 33.99 12.40 41.29
N GLY A 163 35.24 12.02 41.57
CA GLY A 163 35.76 11.88 42.94
C GLY A 163 35.13 10.74 43.75
N LYS A 164 34.33 9.88 43.12
CA LYS A 164 33.66 8.73 43.75
C LYS A 164 34.34 7.43 43.34
N ASP A 165 34.44 6.50 44.28
CA ASP A 165 34.87 5.13 44.01
C ASP A 165 33.68 4.30 43.50
N VAL A 166 33.93 3.48 42.48
CA VAL A 166 32.95 2.55 41.91
C VAL A 166 33.56 1.16 41.83
N THR A 167 32.82 0.17 42.32
CA THR A 167 33.18 -1.24 42.23
C THR A 167 32.43 -1.86 41.06
N VAL A 168 33.16 -2.18 39.99
CA VAL A 168 32.59 -2.80 38.79
C VAL A 168 32.97 -4.27 38.74
N LYS A 169 31.98 -5.17 38.81
CA LYS A 169 32.18 -6.63 38.74
C LYS A 169 31.82 -7.16 37.36
N LEU A 170 32.69 -7.98 36.76
CA LEU A 170 32.34 -8.69 35.53
C LEU A 170 31.47 -9.90 35.88
N GLN A 171 30.28 -9.99 35.31
CA GLN A 171 29.37 -11.12 35.51
C GLN A 171 29.66 -12.22 34.48
N GLU A 172 30.30 -13.30 34.93
CA GLU A 172 30.67 -14.46 34.07
C GLU A 172 29.55 -15.52 33.99
N ASP A 173 28.57 -15.47 34.90
CA ASP A 173 27.48 -16.44 35.01
C ASP A 173 26.42 -16.32 33.89
N GLN A 174 26.27 -15.11 33.33
CA GLN A 174 25.32 -14.78 32.26
C GLN A 174 26.01 -14.00 31.14
N PRO A 175 26.82 -14.68 30.31
CA PRO A 175 27.50 -14.08 29.17
C PRO A 175 26.52 -13.58 28.11
N LEU A 176 26.90 -12.53 27.40
CA LEU A 176 26.19 -12.11 26.19
C LEU A 176 26.30 -13.18 25.09
N ALA A 177 25.29 -13.22 24.22
CA ALA A 177 25.20 -14.22 23.16
C ALA A 177 26.38 -14.15 22.19
N ASP A 178 26.82 -15.32 21.71
CA ASP A 178 27.88 -15.43 20.71
C ASP A 178 27.47 -14.95 19.30
N GLY A 179 26.26 -14.42 19.10
CA GLY A 179 25.87 -13.78 17.85
C GLY A 179 26.23 -12.29 17.76
N ILE A 180 26.52 -11.66 18.90
CA ILE A 180 26.67 -10.20 19.01
C ILE A 180 28.06 -9.78 18.51
N ALA A 181 28.16 -8.66 17.80
CA ALA A 181 29.40 -8.12 17.26
C ALA A 181 30.37 -7.68 18.37
N GLY A 182 29.84 -7.10 19.45
CA GLY A 182 30.60 -6.70 20.63
C GLY A 182 29.87 -5.69 21.51
N GLY A 183 30.60 -5.14 22.48
CA GLY A 183 30.09 -4.18 23.46
C GLY A 183 29.74 -4.81 24.80
N VAL A 184 29.04 -4.04 25.64
CA VAL A 184 28.79 -4.38 27.05
C VAL A 184 27.37 -4.00 27.46
N VAL A 185 26.82 -4.79 28.38
CA VAL A 185 25.59 -4.42 29.09
C VAL A 185 25.98 -4.13 30.54
N ILE A 186 25.63 -2.95 31.04
CA ILE A 186 25.94 -2.52 32.41
C ILE A 186 24.68 -2.62 33.23
N ILE A 187 24.77 -3.23 34.40
CA ILE A 187 23.65 -3.50 35.28
C ILE A 187 23.93 -2.85 36.63
N SER A 188 22.92 -2.22 37.19
CA SER A 188 22.92 -1.71 38.56
C SER A 188 23.25 -2.81 39.58
N GLY A 189 23.85 -2.46 40.72
CA GLY A 189 24.12 -3.41 41.81
C GLY A 189 22.88 -4.17 42.29
N ASP A 190 21.71 -3.53 42.23
CA ASP A 190 20.40 -4.10 42.57
C ASP A 190 19.82 -5.01 41.48
N GLY A 191 20.42 -5.04 40.29
CA GLY A 191 19.92 -5.82 39.14
C GLY A 191 18.65 -5.27 38.48
N LYS A 192 18.17 -4.09 38.88
CA LYS A 192 16.88 -3.51 38.42
C LYS A 192 16.99 -2.68 37.15
N ILE A 193 18.13 -2.04 36.92
CA ILE A 193 18.37 -1.15 35.79
C ILE A 193 19.53 -1.74 34.99
N ASP A 194 19.31 -1.96 33.70
CA ASP A 194 20.31 -2.36 32.73
C ASP A 194 20.43 -1.33 31.60
N ILE A 195 21.67 -1.06 31.20
CA ILE A 195 22.02 -0.22 30.06
C ILE A 195 22.67 -1.12 29.02
N ASP A 196 21.92 -1.38 27.95
CA ASP A 196 22.44 -2.08 26.79
C ASP A 196 23.29 -1.14 25.93
N ASN A 197 24.61 -1.24 26.07
CA ASN A 197 25.58 -0.48 25.29
C ASN A 197 26.33 -1.40 24.30
N THR A 198 25.65 -2.43 23.79
CA THR A 198 26.15 -3.26 22.69
C THR A 198 26.17 -2.50 21.37
N PHE A 199 26.99 -2.96 20.42
CA PHE A 199 27.07 -2.33 19.10
C PHE A 199 25.74 -2.37 18.35
N GLU A 200 24.99 -3.45 18.48
CA GLU A 200 23.66 -3.64 17.91
C GLU A 200 22.65 -2.65 18.49
N ALA A 201 22.59 -2.52 19.82
CA ALA A 201 21.67 -1.57 20.47
C ALA A 201 21.96 -0.14 20.04
N ARG A 202 23.24 0.26 20.00
CA ARG A 202 23.63 1.59 19.51
C ARG A 202 23.34 1.80 18.04
N LEU A 203 23.59 0.79 17.20
CA LEU A 203 23.30 0.88 15.77
C LEU A 203 21.81 1.03 15.53
N ARG A 204 20.97 0.33 16.29
CA ARG A 204 19.50 0.44 16.22
C ARG A 204 18.99 1.81 16.65
N LEU A 205 19.53 2.37 17.74
CA LEU A 205 19.22 3.75 18.15
C LEU A 205 19.67 4.78 17.10
N LEU A 206 20.82 4.53 16.47
CA LEU A 206 21.31 5.35 15.38
C LEU A 206 20.44 5.21 14.13
N GLU A 207 19.94 4.02 13.81
CA GLU A 207 19.07 3.76 12.67
C GLU A 207 17.82 4.63 12.73
N ASP A 208 17.14 4.68 13.88
CA ASP A 208 15.92 5.49 14.05
C ASP A 208 16.18 6.99 13.83
N SER A 209 17.30 7.50 14.35
CA SER A 209 17.66 8.92 14.26
C SER A 209 18.30 9.31 12.93
N ALA A 210 19.07 8.40 12.31
CA ALA A 210 19.78 8.61 11.05
C ALA A 210 18.96 8.25 9.81
N ALA A 211 17.89 7.46 9.95
CA ALA A 211 17.04 7.05 8.83
C ALA A 211 16.58 8.23 7.94
N PRO A 212 16.17 9.40 8.46
CA PRO A 212 15.83 10.55 7.62
C PRO A 212 17.03 11.05 6.80
N ALA A 213 18.21 11.15 7.42
CA ALA A 213 19.44 11.62 6.77
C ALA A 213 19.94 10.63 5.71
N VAL A 214 19.91 9.31 6.02
CA VAL A 214 20.29 8.25 5.09
C VAL A 214 19.32 8.22 3.89
N ARG A 215 18.02 8.35 4.13
CA ARG A 215 17.02 8.45 3.04
C ARG A 215 17.26 9.65 2.14
N GLU A 216 17.57 10.80 2.71
CA GLU A 216 17.88 12.01 1.95
C GLU A 216 19.16 11.84 1.12
N ALA A 217 20.20 11.20 1.67
CA ALA A 217 21.45 10.95 0.96
C ALA A 217 21.28 9.95 -0.21
N LEU A 218 20.46 8.91 -0.04
CA LEU A 218 20.24 7.87 -1.05
C LEU A 218 19.22 8.26 -2.12
N PHE A 219 18.12 8.89 -1.72
CA PHE A 219 16.97 9.15 -2.60
C PHE A 219 16.78 10.63 -2.94
N GLY A 220 17.61 11.51 -2.38
CA GLY A 220 17.56 12.95 -2.59
C GLY A 220 16.59 13.68 -1.65
N LYS A 221 16.72 15.01 -1.63
CA LYS A 221 15.84 15.91 -0.88
C LYS A 221 14.44 15.91 -1.47
N ASN A 222 13.44 15.96 -0.60
CA ASN A 222 12.06 16.14 -1.03
C ASN A 222 11.88 17.58 -1.58
N PRO A 223 11.59 17.76 -2.88
CA PRO A 223 11.45 19.09 -3.48
C PRO A 223 10.25 19.89 -2.93
N ASN A 224 9.29 19.21 -2.31
CA ASN A 224 8.11 19.83 -1.74
C ASN A 224 8.29 20.27 -0.27
N ARG A 225 9.38 19.88 0.40
CA ARG A 225 9.67 20.31 1.78
C ARG A 225 10.27 21.72 1.75
N LYS A 226 9.50 22.71 2.20
CA LYS A 226 9.92 24.13 2.26
C LYS A 226 10.47 24.56 3.62
N PHE A 227 10.05 23.88 4.69
CA PHE A 227 10.31 24.22 6.08
C PHE A 227 11.03 23.05 6.77
N PHE A 228 11.99 23.36 7.62
CA PHE A 228 12.87 22.39 8.33
C PHE A 228 12.80 22.51 9.85
N ASP A 229 12.05 23.51 10.29
CA ASP A 229 11.62 23.88 11.62
C ASP A 229 10.66 22.84 12.24
#